data_AF-A0A670ZQP7-F1
#
_entry.id   AF-A0A670ZQP7-F1
#
_cell.length_a   1.000
_cell.length_b   1.000
_cell.length_c   1.000
_cell.angle_alpha   90.00
_cell.angle_beta   90.00
_cell.angle_gamma   90.00
#
_symmetry.space_group_name_H-M   'P 1'
#
loop_
_entity.id
_entity.type
_entity.pdbx_description
1 polymer ?
#
loop_
_entity_poly.entity_id
_entity_poly.type
_entity_poly.pdbx_seq_one_letter_code
_entity_poly.pdbx_strand_id
1 'polypeptide(L)' 'METLSAANTSFAVDFFKHLCKTQTNTNVLFSPWSISSVMAALYFGAKGHTAEQIAKVSFDLIITERFEKKTGFAV' A
#
# COMPACT_ATOMS: atom_id res chain seq x y z
N MET A 1 13.42 8.91 -2.62
CA MET A 1 13.07 7.95 -1.55
C MET A 1 12.05 8.54 -0.60
N GLU A 2 12.16 9.84 -0.28
CA GLU A 2 11.19 10.56 0.58
C GLU A 2 9.72 10.35 0.26
N THR A 3 9.32 10.39 -1.02
CA THR A 3 7.91 10.20 -1.41
C THR A 3 7.38 8.80 -1.08
N LEU A 4 8.21 7.77 -1.23
CA LEU A 4 7.83 6.39 -0.91
C LEU A 4 7.76 6.18 0.60
N SER A 5 8.68 6.79 1.34
CA SER A 5 8.67 6.80 2.80
C SER A 5 7.39 7.46 3.32
N ALA A 6 7.05 8.66 2.82
CA ALA A 6 5.83 9.38 3.18
C ALA A 6 4.55 8.58 2.85
N ALA A 7 4.48 7.95 1.68
CA ALA A 7 3.34 7.10 1.30
C ALA A 7 3.19 5.91 2.24
N ASN A 8 4.28 5.19 2.55
CA ASN A 8 4.26 4.06 3.47
C ASN A 8 3.93 4.47 4.91
N THR A 9 4.37 5.64 5.36
CA THR A 9 3.99 6.20 6.66
C THR A 9 2.52 6.57 6.71
N SER A 10 1.98 7.19 5.65
CA SER A 10 0.54 7.52 5.57
C SER A 10 -0.31 6.25 5.64
N PHE A 11 0.01 5.25 4.81
CA PHE A 11 -0.63 3.94 4.86
C PHE A 11 -0.54 3.30 6.26
N ALA A 12 0.63 3.32 6.89
CA ALA A 12 0.83 2.78 8.24
C ALA A 12 -0.12 3.41 9.26
N VAL A 13 -0.25 4.74 9.24
CA VAL A 13 -1.10 5.49 10.16
C VAL A 13 -2.58 5.17 9.92
N ASP A 14 -3.01 5.13 8.65
CA ASP A 14 -4.41 4.83 8.32
C ASP A 14 -4.79 3.39 8.65
N PHE A 15 -3.88 2.45 8.38
CA PHE A 15 -4.05 1.04 8.74
C PHE A 15 -4.10 0.85 10.26
N PHE A 16 -3.20 1.52 11.01
CA PHE A 16 -3.22 1.47 12.47
C PHE A 16 -4.52 2.04 13.05
N LYS A 17 -5.00 3.19 12.56
CA LYS A 17 -6.30 3.75 12.96
C LYS A 17 -7.44 2.75 12.71
N HIS A 18 -7.39 2.01 11.62
CA HIS A 18 -8.38 0.97 11.32
C HIS A 18 -8.28 -0.19 12.33
N LEU A 19 -7.06 -0.66 12.63
CA LEU A 19 -6.82 -1.70 13.63
C LEU A 19 -7.27 -1.29 15.04
N CYS A 20 -7.05 -0.04 15.45
CA CYS A 20 -7.53 0.45 16.75
C CYS A 20 -9.05 0.49 16.86
N LYS A 21 -9.78 0.64 15.73
CA LYS A 21 -11.24 0.59 15.72
C LYS A 21 -11.78 -0.83 15.82
N THR A 22 -11.06 -1.81 15.26
CA THR A 22 -11.49 -3.22 15.24
C THR A 22 -11.03 -4.00 16.45
N GLN A 23 -9.83 -3.69 16.97
CA GLN A 23 -9.23 -4.32 18.13
C GLN A 23 -9.16 -3.34 19.29
N THR A 24 -10.21 -3.32 20.12
CA THR A 24 -10.26 -2.51 21.33
C THR A 24 -9.57 -3.25 22.50
N ASN A 25 -8.67 -2.57 23.22
CA ASN A 25 -7.95 -3.08 24.40
C ASN A 25 -6.95 -4.22 24.16
N THR A 26 -6.43 -4.37 22.94
CA THR A 26 -5.31 -5.30 22.67
C THR A 26 -4.10 -4.54 22.14
N ASN A 27 -2.92 -5.12 22.36
CA ASN A 27 -1.68 -4.59 21.79
C ASN A 27 -1.66 -4.89 20.29
N VAL A 28 -1.43 -3.86 19.48
CA VAL A 28 -1.33 -3.98 18.02
C VAL A 28 0.14 -3.82 17.62
N LEU A 29 0.69 -4.87 16.99
CA LEU A 29 2.04 -4.87 16.44
C LEU A 29 1.97 -5.32 14.98
N PHE A 30 2.53 -4.52 14.07
CA PHE A 30 2.61 -4.87 12.64
C PHE A 30 3.81 -4.18 11.98
N SER A 31 4.21 -4.66 10.80
CA SER A 31 5.27 -4.08 9.97
C SER A 31 4.67 -3.44 8.72
N PRO A 32 4.56 -2.09 8.66
CA PRO A 32 3.95 -1.42 7.51
C PRO A 32 4.69 -1.68 6.20
N TRP A 33 6.03 -1.66 6.24
CA TRP A 33 6.86 -1.87 5.05
C TRP A 33 6.70 -3.28 4.48
N SER A 34 6.61 -4.29 5.35
CA SER A 34 6.42 -5.68 4.93
C SER A 34 5.06 -5.85 4.23
N ILE A 35 3.99 -5.28 4.80
CA ILE A 35 2.64 -5.32 4.20
C ILE A 35 2.63 -4.61 2.84
N SER A 36 3.16 -3.39 2.76
CA SER A 36 3.25 -2.66 1.48
C SER A 36 4.04 -3.43 0.42
N SER A 37 5.10 -4.15 0.81
CA SER A 37 5.90 -4.95 -0.14
C SER A 37 5.13 -6.15 -0.69
N VAL A 38 4.37 -6.85 0.15
CA VAL A 38 3.52 -7.97 -0.29
C VAL A 38 2.38 -7.44 -1.17
N MET A 39 1.76 -6.32 -0.80
CA MET A 39 0.72 -5.69 -1.60
C MET A 39 1.23 -5.24 -2.98
N ALA A 40 2.47 -4.75 -3.06
CA ALA A 40 3.13 -4.47 -4.33
C ALA A 40 3.26 -5.73 -5.20
N ALA A 41 3.70 -6.85 -4.61
CA ALA A 41 3.80 -8.12 -5.32
C ALA A 41 2.43 -8.62 -5.81
N LEU A 42 1.38 -8.47 -4.98
CA LEU A 42 0.00 -8.82 -5.34
C LEU A 42 -0.54 -7.94 -6.46
N TYR A 43 -0.21 -6.65 -6.46
CA TYR A 43 -0.59 -5.72 -7.52
C TYR A 43 -0.13 -6.21 -8.90
N PHE A 44 1.10 -6.69 -9.02
CA PHE A 44 1.64 -7.21 -10.29
C PHE A 44 0.89 -8.44 -10.84
N GLY A 45 0.22 -9.21 -9.97
CA GLY A 45 -0.59 -10.36 -10.36
C GLY A 45 -2.09 -10.06 -10.50
N ALA A 46 -2.55 -8.89 -10.03
CA ALA A 46 -3.95 -8.50 -10.05
C ALA A 46 -4.34 -7.87 -11.39
N LYS A 47 -5.62 -7.95 -11.76
CA LYS A 47 -6.17 -7.32 -12.97
C LYS A 47 -7.50 -6.65 -12.69
N GLY A 48 -7.84 -5.69 -13.56
CA GLY A 48 -9.11 -4.95 -13.51
C GLY A 48 -9.33 -4.31 -12.15
N HIS A 49 -10.54 -4.45 -11.62
CA HIS A 49 -10.95 -3.77 -10.40
C HIS A 49 -10.12 -4.12 -9.16
N THR A 50 -9.56 -5.33 -9.10
CA THR A 50 -8.70 -5.76 -7.99
C THR A 50 -7.37 -4.99 -7.97
N ALA A 51 -6.76 -4.78 -9.14
CA ALA A 51 -5.52 -4.00 -9.25
C ALA A 51 -5.75 -2.54 -8.85
N GLU A 52 -6.86 -1.94 -9.28
CA GLU A 52 -7.24 -0.57 -8.93
C GLU A 52 -7.40 -0.37 -7.42
N GLN A 53 -8.05 -1.32 -6.75
CA GLN A 53 -8.23 -1.26 -5.29
C GLN A 53 -6.91 -1.39 -4.54
N ILE A 54 -6.02 -2.29 -4.96
CA ILE A 54 -4.69 -2.46 -4.35
C ILE A 54 -3.86 -1.19 -4.54
N ALA A 55 -3.88 -0.60 -5.75
CA ALA A 55 -3.20 0.65 -6.03
C ALA A 55 -3.68 1.76 -5.09
N LYS A 56 -4.99 1.94 -4.95
CA LYS A 56 -5.58 3.00 -4.11
C LYS A 56 -5.20 2.90 -2.63
N VAL A 57 -5.03 1.68 -2.11
CA VAL A 57 -4.75 1.46 -0.68
C VAL A 57 -3.26 1.55 -0.36
N SER A 58 -2.39 1.03 -1.22
CA SER A 58 -0.95 0.90 -0.95
C SER A 58 -0.09 1.99 -1.57
N PHE A 59 -0.59 2.63 -2.63
CA PHE A 59 0.14 3.63 -3.40
C PHE A 59 -0.77 4.83 -3.59
N ASP A 60 -0.57 5.86 -2.76
CA ASP A 60 -1.10 7.16 -3.14
C ASP A 60 -0.65 7.45 -4.59
N LEU A 61 -1.61 7.79 -5.45
CA LEU A 61 -1.59 7.65 -6.93
C LEU A 61 -0.31 8.14 -7.65
N ILE A 62 0.50 8.96 -6.96
CA ILE A 62 1.80 9.48 -7.38
C ILE A 62 2.86 8.39 -7.60
N ILE A 63 2.82 7.28 -6.86
CA ILE A 63 3.84 6.21 -7.00
C ILE A 63 3.52 5.27 -8.16
N THR A 64 2.24 4.96 -8.41
CA THR A 64 1.82 4.03 -9.48
C THR A 64 2.16 4.56 -10.87
N GLU A 65 1.86 5.84 -11.16
CA GLU A 65 2.25 6.46 -12.45
C GLU A 65 3.77 6.42 -12.69
N ARG A 66 4.57 6.52 -11.62
CA ARG A 66 6.04 6.51 -11.72
C ARG A 66 6.63 5.10 -11.78
N PHE A 67 5.96 4.09 -11.23
CA PHE A 67 6.38 2.70 -11.39
C PHE A 67 6.04 2.20 -12.81
N GLU A 68 4.82 2.42 -13.31
CA GLU A 68 4.46 2.05 -14.69
C GLU A 68 5.37 2.70 -15.73
N LYS A 69 5.64 4.02 -15.60
CA LYS A 69 6.54 4.74 -16.52
C LYS A 69 8.00 4.28 -16.45
N LYS A 70 8.43 3.61 -15.38
CA LYS A 70 9.84 3.24 -15.18
C LYS A 70 10.10 1.75 -15.44
N THR A 71 9.10 0.89 -15.33
CA THR A 71 9.21 -0.54 -15.63
C THR A 71 8.63 -0.93 -16.98
N GLY A 72 7.90 -0.03 -17.66
CA GLY A 72 7.34 -0.31 -18.99
C GLY A 72 6.30 -1.44 -19.00
N PHE A 73 5.81 -1.83 -17.82
CA PHE A 73 4.85 -2.91 -17.65
C PHE A 73 3.46 -2.29 -17.55
N ALA A 74 2.75 -2.28 -18.67
CA ALA A 74 1.31 -2.02 -18.70
C ALA A 74 0.58 -3.28 -18.22
N VAL A 75 -0.19 -3.17 -17.13
CA VAL A 75 -1.16 -4.20 -16.71
C VAL A 75 -2.49 -3.94 -17.40
#